data_AF-A0A836Z3S0-F1
#
_entry.id   AF-A0A836Z3S0-F1
#
_cell.length_a   1.000
_cell.length_b   1.000
_cell.length_c   1.000
_cell.angle_alpha   90.00
_cell.angle_beta   90.00
_cell.angle_gamma   90.00
#
_symmetry.space_group_name_H-M   'P 1'
#
loop_
_entity.id
_entity.type
_entity.pdbx_description
1 polymer ?
#
loop_
_entity_poly.entity_id
_entity_poly.type
_entity_poly.pdbx_seq_one_letter_code
_entity_poly.pdbx_strand_id
1 'polypeptide(L)'
;MIDGWARYVGDPGDFADPKIKAKYKRPPESYDLPIESFGFLYRITDGDVYTSFRQTQQDYRRDNETLIPYGKPFPWADVIIYGEYDATAPLNFNFTVQDDFRVSKEVTNIEYIQQPQLLYGLTVYKANNGIDSETGEPWKSDTLTSDRMIHKDQAGNIKTYIDCQFTQHINSCHHMFYNDDWHIKVWISYSRTYLPQWQEMEGRVMQILDSWRVTREGKLLGKQIGKA
;
A
#
# COMPACT_ATOMS: atom_id res chain seq x y z
N MET A 1 21.04 -9.13 -4.67
CA MET A 1 19.70 -9.59 -4.31
C MET A 1 18.82 -8.37 -4.23
N ILE A 2 17.56 -8.45 -4.64
CA ILE A 2 16.61 -7.40 -4.28
C ILE A 2 16.30 -7.59 -2.80
N ASP A 3 16.38 -6.52 -2.02
CA ASP A 3 16.07 -6.62 -0.60
C ASP A 3 14.56 -6.55 -0.42
N GLY A 4 14.03 -7.62 0.15
CA GLY A 4 12.62 -7.77 0.46
C GLY A 4 12.44 -8.94 1.42
N TRP A 5 11.26 -9.03 1.98
CA TRP A 5 10.81 -10.20 2.72
C TRP A 5 9.71 -10.89 1.93
N ALA A 6 9.63 -12.21 2.00
CA ALA A 6 8.54 -12.98 1.41
C ALA A 6 8.03 -14.00 2.43
N ARG A 7 6.71 -14.14 2.47
CA ARG A 7 5.98 -15.14 3.24
C ARG A 7 5.24 -16.04 2.26
N TYR A 8 5.37 -17.35 2.43
CA TYR A 8 4.69 -18.34 1.61
C TYR A 8 3.49 -18.89 2.37
N VAL A 9 2.45 -19.27 1.62
CA VAL A 9 1.29 -19.94 2.21
C VAL A 9 1.72 -21.24 2.89
N GLY A 10 1.34 -21.41 4.16
CA GLY A 10 1.70 -22.57 4.96
C GLY A 10 3.03 -22.44 5.70
N ASP A 11 3.53 -21.21 5.89
CA ASP A 11 4.72 -20.95 6.70
C ASP A 11 4.50 -21.35 8.18
N PRO A 12 5.55 -21.67 8.96
CA PRO A 12 5.40 -22.17 10.33
C PRO A 12 4.60 -21.28 11.29
N GLY A 13 4.44 -20.00 10.95
CA GLY A 13 3.59 -19.05 11.69
C GLY A 13 2.10 -19.34 11.58
N ASP A 14 1.68 -20.10 10.57
CA ASP A 14 0.27 -20.39 10.24
C ASP A 14 -0.33 -21.48 11.13
N PHE A 15 0.52 -22.26 11.82
CA PHE A 15 0.07 -23.37 12.65
C PHE A 15 -0.08 -22.94 14.11
N ALA A 16 -1.33 -22.91 14.59
CA ALA A 16 -1.64 -22.68 16.00
C ALA A 16 -1.13 -23.82 16.91
N ASP A 17 -1.01 -25.05 16.39
CA ASP A 17 -0.51 -26.20 17.16
C ASP A 17 1.03 -26.25 17.15
N PRO A 18 1.69 -26.11 18.32
CA PRO A 18 3.15 -26.18 18.44
C PRO A 18 3.75 -27.51 17.96
N LYS A 19 2.99 -28.62 18.01
CA LYS A 19 3.45 -29.94 17.57
C LYS A 19 3.46 -30.06 16.04
N ILE A 20 2.53 -29.39 15.35
CA ILE A 20 2.52 -29.30 13.89
C ILE A 20 3.69 -28.40 13.46
N LYS A 21 3.86 -27.25 14.13
CA LYS A 21 4.98 -26.33 13.90
C LYS A 21 6.36 -27.01 14.05
N ALA A 22 6.54 -27.82 15.09
CA ALA A 22 7.79 -28.55 15.34
C ALA A 22 8.09 -29.65 14.31
N LYS A 23 7.08 -30.14 13.58
CA LYS A 23 7.21 -31.21 12.57
C LYS A 23 7.18 -30.67 11.14
N TYR A 24 6.85 -29.40 10.95
CA TYR A 24 6.76 -28.79 9.64
C TYR A 24 8.13 -28.80 8.95
N LYS A 25 8.15 -29.33 7.73
CA LYS A 25 9.27 -29.19 6.80
C LYS A 25 8.77 -28.37 5.64
N ARG A 26 9.36 -27.19 5.44
CA ARG A 26 9.06 -26.37 4.26
C ARG A 26 9.33 -27.24 3.02
N PRO A 27 8.39 -27.33 2.06
CA PRO A 27 8.69 -27.95 0.78
C PRO A 27 9.95 -27.30 0.16
N PRO A 28 10.70 -28.02 -0.69
CA PRO A 28 11.80 -27.40 -1.43
C PRO A 28 11.32 -26.11 -2.08
N GLU A 29 12.14 -25.05 -2.04
CA GLU A 29 11.82 -23.78 -2.72
C GLU A 29 11.56 -24.09 -4.20
N SER A 30 10.29 -24.07 -4.59
CA SER A 30 9.84 -24.19 -5.96
C SER A 30 8.87 -23.05 -6.25
N TYR A 31 8.73 -22.69 -7.53
CA TYR A 31 7.76 -21.70 -7.97
C TYR A 31 6.30 -22.18 -7.88
N ASP A 32 6.07 -23.37 -7.29
CA ASP A 32 4.74 -23.95 -7.12
C ASP A 32 4.08 -23.54 -5.80
N LEU A 33 4.84 -23.00 -4.83
CA LEU A 33 4.26 -22.48 -3.59
C LEU A 33 3.73 -21.06 -3.80
N PRO A 34 2.44 -20.80 -3.55
CA PRO A 34 1.89 -19.46 -3.64
C PRO A 34 2.55 -18.53 -2.61
N ILE A 35 2.96 -17.35 -3.06
CA ILE A 35 3.49 -16.31 -2.18
C ILE A 35 2.30 -15.63 -1.51
N GLU A 36 2.18 -15.74 -0.18
CA GLU A 36 1.11 -15.07 0.56
C GLU A 36 1.31 -13.55 0.50
N SER A 37 2.53 -13.11 0.80
CA SER A 37 2.90 -11.71 0.69
C SER A 37 4.40 -11.50 0.56
N PHE A 38 4.79 -10.37 -0.01
CA PHE A 38 6.18 -9.92 0.01
C PHE A 38 6.23 -8.41 -0.05
N GLY A 39 7.34 -7.82 0.41
CA GLY A 39 7.53 -6.38 0.42
C GLY A 39 8.85 -5.91 -0.17
N PHE A 40 8.86 -4.69 -0.69
CA PHE A 40 10.04 -4.01 -1.21
C PHE A 40 9.91 -2.49 -1.09
N LEU A 41 11.06 -1.81 -1.09
CA LEU A 41 11.12 -0.35 -1.14
C LEU A 41 11.49 0.09 -2.56
N TYR A 42 10.85 1.14 -3.07
CA TYR A 42 11.30 1.80 -4.29
C TYR A 42 11.28 3.32 -4.15
N ARG A 43 12.15 3.99 -4.90
CA ARG A 43 12.22 5.45 -4.91
C ARG A 43 11.22 6.00 -5.92
N ILE A 44 10.29 6.82 -5.44
CA ILE A 44 9.16 7.35 -6.22
C ILE A 44 9.66 8.18 -7.41
N THR A 45 10.73 8.95 -7.22
CA THR A 45 11.22 9.92 -8.22
C THR A 45 11.76 9.30 -9.50
N ASP A 46 12.31 8.09 -9.45
CA ASP A 46 12.91 7.44 -10.62
C ASP A 46 12.54 5.97 -10.79
N GLY A 47 11.85 5.37 -9.81
CA GLY A 47 11.40 3.99 -9.86
C GLY A 47 12.45 2.95 -9.49
N ASP A 48 13.62 3.36 -8.99
CA ASP A 48 14.67 2.41 -8.64
C ASP A 48 14.34 1.66 -7.33
N VAL A 49 14.70 0.38 -7.28
CA VAL A 49 14.33 -0.50 -6.17
C VAL A 49 15.49 -0.57 -5.18
N TYR A 50 15.17 -0.39 -3.89
CA TYR A 50 16.15 -0.51 -2.83
C TYR A 50 16.84 -1.87 -2.87
N THR A 51 18.16 -1.82 -3.01
CA THR A 51 19.00 -3.01 -3.09
C THR A 51 20.28 -2.80 -2.27
N SER A 52 20.58 -3.75 -1.38
CA SER A 52 21.78 -3.75 -0.56
C SER A 52 23.03 -3.84 -1.42
N PHE A 53 24.11 -3.23 -0.90
CA PHE A 53 25.42 -3.20 -1.56
C PHE A 53 25.39 -2.49 -2.93
N ARG A 54 24.42 -1.59 -3.13
CA ARG A 54 24.29 -0.76 -4.34
C ARG A 54 24.07 0.72 -4.03
N GLN A 55 24.11 1.54 -5.07
CA GLN A 55 23.89 2.99 -4.97
C GLN A 55 22.57 3.33 -4.29
N THR A 56 21.50 2.59 -4.57
CA THR A 56 20.19 2.73 -3.93
C THR A 56 20.25 2.65 -2.40
N GLN A 57 21.17 1.85 -1.85
CA GLN A 57 21.36 1.76 -0.40
C GLN A 57 21.98 3.04 0.17
N GLN A 58 22.94 3.62 -0.56
CA GLN A 58 23.59 4.87 -0.19
C GLN A 58 22.60 6.04 -0.31
N ASP A 59 21.81 6.04 -1.39
CA ASP A 59 20.77 7.04 -1.60
C ASP A 59 19.71 6.99 -0.50
N TYR A 60 19.20 5.81 -0.15
CA TYR A 60 18.26 5.63 0.96
C TYR A 60 18.84 6.15 2.28
N ARG A 61 20.09 5.79 2.60
CA ARG A 61 20.76 6.28 3.83
C ARG A 61 20.88 7.79 3.84
N ARG A 62 21.36 8.38 2.74
CA ARG A 62 21.48 9.84 2.58
C ARG A 62 20.11 10.51 2.76
N ASP A 63 19.09 10.01 2.10
CA ASP A 63 17.74 10.58 2.16
C ASP A 63 17.18 10.46 3.60
N ASN A 64 17.43 9.33 4.27
CA ASN A 64 17.02 9.10 5.66
C ASN A 64 17.71 10.08 6.63
N GLU A 65 19.01 10.34 6.44
CA GLU A 65 19.80 11.26 7.27
C GLU A 65 19.49 12.74 6.99
N THR A 66 19.13 13.09 5.75
CA THR A 66 19.00 14.49 5.32
C THR A 66 17.56 15.00 5.20
N LEU A 67 16.57 14.11 5.16
CA LEU A 67 15.17 14.49 4.96
C LEU A 67 14.31 14.28 6.22
N ILE A 68 14.38 13.09 6.82
CA ILE A 68 13.51 12.72 7.95
C ILE A 68 13.73 13.64 9.18
N PRO A 69 14.96 13.93 9.64
CA PRO A 69 15.17 14.78 10.82
C PRO A 69 14.65 16.21 10.66
N TYR A 70 14.46 16.65 9.41
CA TYR A 70 13.99 17.99 9.07
C TYR A 70 12.53 17.99 8.60
N GLY A 71 11.79 16.88 8.77
CA GLY A 71 10.39 16.77 8.37
C GLY A 71 10.15 16.92 6.88
N LYS A 72 11.17 16.67 6.04
CA LYS A 72 11.04 16.79 4.59
C LYS A 72 10.41 15.53 3.97
N PRO A 73 9.72 15.64 2.83
CA PRO A 73 9.11 14.49 2.17
C PRO A 73 10.14 13.41 1.84
N PHE A 74 9.93 12.20 2.37
CA PHE A 74 10.80 11.05 2.09
C PHE A 74 10.43 10.42 0.74
N PRO A 75 11.35 10.31 -0.23
CA PRO A 75 11.05 9.93 -1.61
C PRO A 75 10.96 8.41 -1.84
N TRP A 76 10.89 7.61 -0.79
CA TRP A 76 10.80 6.16 -0.87
C TRP A 76 9.41 5.69 -0.44
N ALA A 77 8.84 4.79 -1.24
CA ALA A 77 7.60 4.12 -0.95
C ALA A 77 7.89 2.70 -0.45
N ASP A 78 7.24 2.32 0.63
CA ASP A 78 7.19 0.94 1.13
C ASP A 78 6.00 0.23 0.50
N VAL A 79 6.25 -0.89 -0.16
CA VAL A 79 5.25 -1.65 -0.90
C VAL A 79 5.14 -3.03 -0.32
N ILE A 80 3.91 -3.47 -0.05
CA ILE A 80 3.59 -4.85 0.30
C ILE A 80 2.58 -5.38 -0.71
N ILE A 81 2.87 -6.56 -1.25
CA ILE A 81 2.01 -7.30 -2.16
C ILE A 81 1.39 -8.44 -1.40
N TYR A 82 0.09 -8.63 -1.54
CA TYR A 82 -0.66 -9.76 -0.99
C TYR A 82 -1.27 -10.56 -2.15
N GLY A 83 -1.04 -11.87 -2.14
CA GLY A 83 -1.74 -12.78 -3.05
C GLY A 83 -3.19 -12.96 -2.60
N GLU A 84 -4.14 -12.78 -3.52
CA GLU A 84 -5.57 -12.92 -3.24
C GLU A 84 -6.07 -14.21 -3.92
N TYR A 85 -6.05 -15.30 -3.15
CA TYR A 85 -6.28 -16.67 -3.66
C TYR A 85 -7.73 -17.15 -3.52
N ASP A 86 -8.58 -16.43 -2.80
CA ASP A 86 -10.00 -16.74 -2.71
C ASP A 86 -10.70 -16.25 -3.98
N ALA A 87 -10.96 -17.16 -4.92
CA ALA A 87 -11.64 -16.87 -6.18
C ALA A 87 -13.08 -16.36 -5.99
N THR A 88 -13.67 -16.50 -4.81
CA THR A 88 -15.01 -16.01 -4.50
C THR A 88 -15.01 -14.60 -3.91
N ALA A 89 -13.87 -14.14 -3.41
CA ALA A 89 -13.74 -12.82 -2.84
C ALA A 89 -13.70 -11.76 -3.96
N PRO A 90 -14.56 -10.72 -3.91
CA PRO A 90 -14.50 -9.65 -4.88
C PRO A 90 -13.19 -8.87 -4.74
N LEU A 91 -12.46 -8.68 -5.85
CA LEU A 91 -11.24 -7.87 -5.89
C LEU A 91 -11.56 -6.37 -5.93
N ASN A 92 -12.27 -5.86 -4.92
CA ASN A 92 -12.58 -4.45 -4.76
C ASN A 92 -12.80 -4.10 -3.29
N PHE A 93 -12.73 -2.80 -2.99
CA PHE A 93 -12.89 -2.29 -1.63
C PHE A 93 -14.32 -1.84 -1.31
N ASN A 94 -15.35 -2.26 -2.07
CA ASN A 94 -16.72 -1.77 -1.84
C ASN A 94 -17.17 -2.05 -0.39
N PHE A 95 -16.99 -3.28 0.07
CA PHE A 95 -17.29 -3.67 1.45
C PHE A 95 -16.36 -2.98 2.45
N THR A 96 -15.05 -2.99 2.18
CA THR A 96 -14.04 -2.39 3.08
C THR A 96 -14.28 -0.91 3.35
N VAL A 97 -14.56 -0.12 2.31
CA VAL A 97 -14.84 1.31 2.45
C VAL A 97 -16.17 1.55 3.18
N GLN A 98 -17.20 0.76 2.85
CA GLN A 98 -18.48 0.86 3.54
C GLN A 98 -18.33 0.55 5.04
N ASP A 99 -17.57 -0.49 5.38
CA ASP A 99 -17.34 -0.89 6.76
C ASP A 99 -16.46 0.12 7.51
N ASP A 100 -15.39 0.64 6.90
CA ASP A 100 -14.55 1.69 7.52
C ASP A 100 -15.38 2.93 7.88
N PHE A 101 -16.28 3.37 6.99
CA PHE A 101 -17.15 4.52 7.25
C PHE A 101 -18.18 4.22 8.35
N ARG A 102 -18.74 3.00 8.35
CA ARG A 102 -19.66 2.54 9.40
C ARG A 102 -18.96 2.52 10.77
N VAL A 103 -17.79 1.89 10.85
CA VAL A 103 -16.99 1.80 12.09
C VAL A 103 -16.56 3.19 12.57
N SER A 104 -16.11 4.07 11.68
CA SER A 104 -15.75 5.45 12.02
C SER A 104 -16.93 6.20 12.66
N LYS A 105 -18.15 6.02 12.11
CA LYS A 105 -19.35 6.63 12.67
C LYS A 105 -19.74 6.03 14.02
N GLU A 106 -19.73 4.72 14.15
CA GLU A 106 -20.18 4.02 15.36
C GLU A 106 -19.20 4.15 16.54
N VAL A 107 -17.89 4.15 16.26
CA VAL A 107 -16.85 4.08 17.30
C VAL A 107 -16.28 5.45 17.64
N THR A 108 -16.02 6.29 16.64
CA THR A 108 -15.37 7.59 16.83
C THR A 108 -16.30 8.78 16.56
N ASN A 109 -17.56 8.54 16.19
CA ASN A 109 -18.54 9.56 15.83
C ASN A 109 -18.06 10.47 14.69
N ILE A 110 -17.22 9.93 13.80
CA ILE A 110 -16.72 10.63 12.62
C ILE A 110 -17.55 10.19 11.41
N GLU A 111 -18.16 11.15 10.74
CA GLU A 111 -18.88 10.91 9.50
C GLU A 111 -18.06 11.40 8.30
N TYR A 112 -17.85 10.53 7.32
CA TYR A 112 -17.11 10.89 6.10
C TYR A 112 -18.04 11.43 5.03
N ILE A 113 -17.86 12.71 4.67
CA ILE A 113 -18.69 13.41 3.69
C ILE A 113 -17.94 13.52 2.37
N GLN A 114 -18.59 13.04 1.31
CA GLN A 114 -18.07 13.16 -0.05
C GLN A 114 -17.96 14.63 -0.46
N GLN A 115 -16.82 14.99 -1.03
CA GLN A 115 -16.56 16.32 -1.55
C GLN A 115 -17.09 16.45 -2.98
N PRO A 116 -17.56 17.65 -3.38
CA PRO A 116 -18.09 17.88 -4.73
C PRO A 116 -17.00 17.85 -5.80
N GLN A 117 -15.74 18.14 -5.42
CA GLN A 117 -14.60 18.18 -6.33
C GLN A 117 -13.76 16.91 -6.19
N LEU A 118 -13.30 16.40 -7.32
CA LEU A 118 -12.28 15.35 -7.35
C LEU A 118 -10.91 15.94 -7.01
N LEU A 119 -10.05 15.15 -6.37
CA LEU A 119 -8.65 15.49 -6.13
C LEU A 119 -7.77 14.51 -6.90
N TYR A 120 -7.03 15.00 -7.91
CA TYR A 120 -6.18 14.16 -8.77
C TYR A 120 -6.93 12.96 -9.38
N GLY A 121 -8.20 13.13 -9.73
CA GLY A 121 -9.05 12.05 -10.26
C GLY A 121 -9.64 11.10 -9.21
N LEU A 122 -9.42 11.36 -7.92
CA LEU A 122 -9.99 10.60 -6.81
C LEU A 122 -11.26 11.26 -6.27
N THR A 123 -12.24 10.44 -5.89
CA THR A 123 -13.37 10.89 -5.07
C THR A 123 -12.90 11.06 -3.63
N VAL A 124 -13.05 12.25 -3.07
CA VAL A 124 -12.57 12.59 -1.73
C VAL A 124 -13.71 12.54 -0.73
N TYR A 125 -13.44 11.97 0.43
CA TYR A 125 -14.28 12.04 1.61
C TYR A 125 -13.49 12.70 2.73
N LYS A 126 -14.02 13.81 3.24
CA LYS A 126 -13.47 14.49 4.40
C LYS A 126 -14.25 14.08 5.63
N ALA A 127 -13.54 13.94 6.75
CA ALA A 127 -14.19 13.72 8.02
C ALA A 127 -14.93 14.99 8.46
N ASN A 128 -16.21 14.83 8.77
CA ASN A 128 -16.99 15.80 9.50
C ASN A 128 -16.75 15.55 10.99
N ASN A 129 -15.85 16.34 11.57
CA ASN A 129 -15.46 16.23 12.99
C ASN A 129 -16.54 16.78 13.95
N GLY A 130 -17.78 16.97 13.49
CA GLY A 130 -18.87 17.56 14.27
C GLY A 130 -18.79 19.09 14.32
N ILE A 131 -19.47 19.72 15.29
CA ILE A 131 -19.46 21.17 15.50
C ILE A 131 -18.37 21.53 16.52
N ASP A 132 -17.51 22.48 16.15
CA ASP A 132 -16.53 23.11 17.03
C ASP A 132 -17.28 23.90 18.12
N SER A 133 -17.03 23.54 19.39
CA SER A 133 -17.70 24.16 20.53
C SER A 133 -17.34 25.63 20.75
N GLU A 134 -16.20 26.10 20.22
CA GLU A 134 -15.79 27.50 20.31
C GLU A 134 -16.43 28.36 19.23
N THR A 135 -16.59 27.82 18.02
CA THR A 135 -17.05 28.59 16.86
C THR A 135 -18.51 28.33 16.48
N GLY A 136 -19.12 27.23 16.93
CA GLY A 136 -20.47 26.81 16.54
C GLY A 136 -20.58 26.36 15.08
N GLU A 137 -19.46 26.28 14.38
CA GLU A 137 -19.35 25.85 12.98
C GLU A 137 -18.88 24.38 12.92
N PRO A 138 -19.11 23.65 11.81
CA PRO A 138 -18.44 22.37 11.60
C PRO A 138 -16.92 22.54 11.82
N TRP A 139 -16.30 21.63 12.58
CA TRP A 139 -14.87 21.63 12.86
C TRP A 139 -14.09 21.81 11.55
N LYS A 140 -13.48 22.98 11.39
CA LYS A 140 -12.63 23.32 10.23
C LYS A 140 -11.21 22.76 10.39
N SER A 141 -10.89 22.27 11.59
CA SER A 141 -9.59 21.67 11.91
C SER A 141 -9.52 20.25 11.34
N ASP A 142 -8.80 20.19 10.25
CA ASP A 142 -8.52 19.05 9.39
C ASP A 142 -7.51 18.08 10.11
N THR A 143 -7.04 18.38 11.33
CA THR A 143 -5.88 17.75 11.99
C THR A 143 -6.12 16.43 12.76
N LEU A 144 -7.36 15.99 12.96
CA LEU A 144 -7.67 14.88 13.87
C LEU A 144 -7.82 13.51 13.20
N THR A 145 -7.98 13.45 11.88
CA THR A 145 -8.28 12.19 11.18
C THR A 145 -7.89 12.24 9.72
N SER A 146 -7.62 11.08 9.11
CA SER A 146 -7.17 11.02 7.73
C SER A 146 -8.30 11.41 6.77
N ASP A 147 -7.91 12.08 5.67
CA ASP A 147 -8.75 12.12 4.48
C ASP A 147 -8.85 10.72 3.89
N ARG A 148 -10.02 10.38 3.33
CA ARG A 148 -10.24 9.14 2.59
C ARG A 148 -10.46 9.47 1.13
N MET A 149 -9.79 8.76 0.24
CA MET A 149 -9.93 8.93 -1.21
C MET A 149 -10.13 7.58 -1.89
N ILE A 150 -10.99 7.55 -2.91
CA ILE A 150 -11.27 6.33 -3.67
C ILE A 150 -11.19 6.59 -5.17
N HIS A 151 -10.80 5.55 -5.91
CA HIS A 151 -11.00 5.47 -7.36
C HIS A 151 -11.91 4.27 -7.69
N LYS A 152 -12.84 4.48 -8.61
CA LYS A 152 -13.76 3.45 -9.09
C LYS A 152 -13.44 3.08 -10.53
N ASP A 153 -13.58 1.81 -10.87
CA ASP A 153 -13.56 1.35 -12.26
C ASP A 153 -14.83 1.78 -13.01
N GLN A 154 -14.91 1.43 -14.30
CA GLN A 154 -16.06 1.72 -15.17
C GLN A 154 -17.35 1.03 -14.70
N ALA A 155 -17.24 -0.09 -13.98
CA ALA A 155 -18.38 -0.81 -13.40
C ALA A 155 -18.82 -0.23 -12.04
N GLY A 156 -18.11 0.78 -11.52
CA GLY A 156 -18.40 1.43 -10.25
C GLY A 156 -17.78 0.75 -9.03
N ASN A 157 -16.93 -0.26 -9.20
CA ASN A 157 -16.24 -0.93 -8.09
C ASN A 157 -15.05 -0.10 -7.64
N ILE A 158 -14.86 0.01 -6.32
CA ILE A 158 -13.72 0.72 -5.73
C ILE A 158 -12.46 -0.12 -5.90
N LYS A 159 -11.56 0.31 -6.80
CA LYS A 159 -10.30 -0.39 -7.09
C LYS A 159 -9.11 0.16 -6.31
N THR A 160 -9.17 1.44 -5.97
CA THR A 160 -8.13 2.12 -5.20
C THR A 160 -8.77 2.73 -3.97
N TYR A 161 -8.14 2.51 -2.82
CA TYR A 161 -8.51 3.13 -1.56
C TYR A 161 -7.27 3.75 -0.90
N ILE A 162 -7.31 5.05 -0.64
CA ILE A 162 -6.21 5.80 -0.05
C ILE A 162 -6.72 6.48 1.21
N ASP A 163 -5.95 6.37 2.29
CA ASP A 163 -6.11 7.23 3.45
C ASP A 163 -4.83 8.02 3.73
N CYS A 164 -4.97 9.33 3.90
CA CYS A 164 -3.83 10.22 4.12
C CYS A 164 -3.93 10.91 5.47
N GLN A 165 -2.95 10.67 6.33
CA GLN A 165 -2.80 11.33 7.62
C GLN A 165 -1.98 12.61 7.46
N PHE A 166 -2.41 13.67 8.14
CA PHE A 166 -1.72 14.96 8.14
C PHE A 166 -1.84 15.62 9.51
N THR A 167 -1.10 15.07 10.46
CA THR A 167 -0.90 15.69 11.78
C THR A 167 0.37 16.53 11.77
N GLN A 168 0.66 17.22 12.87
CA GLN A 168 1.94 17.95 13.03
C GLN A 168 3.18 17.03 12.85
N HIS A 169 3.02 15.72 13.08
CA HIS A 169 4.12 14.76 13.08
C HIS A 169 4.06 13.74 11.94
N ILE A 170 2.90 13.57 11.31
CA ILE A 170 2.67 12.54 10.30
C ILE A 170 2.12 13.21 9.05
N ASN A 171 2.77 12.99 7.90
CA ASN A 171 2.31 13.46 6.61
C ASN A 171 2.52 12.37 5.55
N SER A 172 1.73 11.32 5.65
CA SER A 172 1.83 10.09 4.86
C SER A 172 0.47 9.59 4.41
N CYS A 173 0.47 8.81 3.34
CA CYS A 173 -0.70 8.09 2.86
C CYS A 173 -0.45 6.59 2.94
N HIS A 174 -1.49 5.85 3.28
CA HIS A 174 -1.60 4.44 2.95
C HIS A 174 -2.50 4.33 1.73
N HIS A 175 -2.05 3.59 0.74
CA HIS A 175 -2.70 3.46 -0.55
C HIS A 175 -2.79 1.98 -0.88
N MET A 176 -4.01 1.49 -1.03
CA MET A 176 -4.28 0.14 -1.46
C MET A 176 -4.92 0.13 -2.84
N PHE A 177 -4.52 -0.83 -3.68
CA PHE A 177 -5.22 -1.11 -4.92
C PHE A 177 -5.23 -2.60 -5.25
N TYR A 178 -6.25 -3.02 -6.00
CA TYR A 178 -6.33 -4.38 -6.54
C TYR A 178 -5.84 -4.40 -7.99
N ASN A 179 -5.08 -5.43 -8.34
CA ASN A 179 -4.81 -5.78 -9.74
C ASN A 179 -5.45 -7.14 -10.05
N ASP A 180 -6.38 -7.14 -11.00
CA ASP A 180 -7.19 -8.31 -11.32
C ASP A 180 -6.41 -9.36 -12.11
N ASP A 181 -5.59 -8.92 -13.07
CA ASP A 181 -4.79 -9.83 -13.91
C ASP A 181 -3.80 -10.67 -13.09
N TRP A 182 -3.26 -10.08 -12.03
CA TRP A 182 -2.32 -10.75 -11.12
C TRP A 182 -3.01 -11.39 -9.92
N HIS A 183 -4.30 -11.12 -9.67
CA HIS A 183 -5.01 -11.50 -8.46
C HIS A 183 -4.24 -11.11 -7.18
N ILE A 184 -3.88 -9.82 -7.09
CA ILE A 184 -3.16 -9.28 -5.93
C ILE A 184 -3.85 -8.04 -5.36
N LYS A 185 -3.64 -7.84 -4.07
CA LYS A 185 -3.82 -6.54 -3.41
C LYS A 185 -2.45 -5.95 -3.11
N VAL A 186 -2.27 -4.69 -3.47
CA VAL A 186 -1.06 -3.92 -3.18
C VAL A 186 -1.36 -2.93 -2.09
N TRP A 187 -0.45 -2.79 -1.14
CA TRP A 187 -0.42 -1.72 -0.15
C TRP A 187 0.86 -0.91 -0.35
N ILE A 188 0.75 0.42 -0.35
CA ILE A 188 1.85 1.36 -0.49
C ILE A 188 1.77 2.38 0.64
N SER A 189 2.89 2.64 1.31
CA SER A 189 3.05 3.77 2.22
C SER A 189 4.05 4.78 1.66
N TYR A 190 3.67 6.04 1.62
CA TYR A 190 4.49 7.13 1.08
C TYR A 190 4.14 8.49 1.69
N SER A 191 5.02 9.49 1.53
CA SER A 191 4.73 10.87 1.97
C SER A 191 3.60 11.49 1.14
N ARG A 192 2.60 12.10 1.78
CA ARG A 192 1.42 12.70 1.12
C ARG A 192 1.77 13.69 -0.01
N THR A 193 2.95 14.30 0.04
CA THR A 193 3.49 15.15 -1.04
C THR A 193 3.45 14.47 -2.42
N TYR A 194 3.58 13.13 -2.45
CA TYR A 194 3.54 12.32 -3.67
C TYR A 194 2.14 11.84 -4.05
N LEU A 195 1.08 12.21 -3.32
CA LEU A 195 -0.30 11.87 -3.67
C LEU A 195 -0.71 12.25 -5.11
N PRO A 196 -0.26 13.38 -5.71
CA PRO A 196 -0.57 13.68 -7.11
C PRO A 196 -0.09 12.61 -8.09
N GLN A 197 0.88 11.77 -7.70
CA GLN A 197 1.48 10.72 -8.52
C GLN A 197 0.86 9.34 -8.25
N TRP A 198 -0.27 9.24 -7.53
CA TRP A 198 -0.85 7.95 -7.12
C TRP A 198 -1.04 6.97 -8.28
N GLN A 199 -1.55 7.43 -9.43
CA GLN A 199 -1.73 6.58 -10.62
C GLN A 199 -0.39 6.10 -11.18
N GLU A 200 0.61 6.97 -11.20
CA GLU A 200 1.97 6.63 -11.65
C GLU A 200 2.61 5.60 -10.71
N MET A 201 2.36 5.71 -9.40
CA MET A 201 2.84 4.74 -8.41
C MET A 201 2.21 3.37 -8.59
N GLU A 202 0.89 3.26 -8.83
CA GLU A 202 0.25 1.98 -9.16
C GLU A 202 0.90 1.35 -10.40
N GLY A 203 1.04 2.14 -11.48
CA GLY A 203 1.67 1.68 -12.72
C GLY A 203 3.13 1.26 -12.54
N ARG A 204 3.91 2.01 -11.75
CA ARG A 204 5.31 1.71 -11.45
C ARG A 204 5.45 0.41 -10.68
N VAL A 205 4.63 0.20 -9.65
CA VAL A 205 4.63 -1.06 -8.90
C VAL A 205 4.36 -2.23 -9.85
N MET A 206 3.36 -2.13 -10.72
CA MET A 206 3.09 -3.20 -11.69
C MET A 206 4.23 -3.44 -12.67
N GLN A 207 4.93 -2.40 -13.13
CA GLN A 207 6.13 -2.54 -13.97
C GLN A 207 7.28 -3.24 -13.24
N ILE A 208 7.51 -2.91 -11.97
CA ILE A 208 8.52 -3.58 -11.13
C ILE A 208 8.18 -5.07 -11.01
N LEU A 209 6.93 -5.39 -10.68
CA LEU A 209 6.47 -6.77 -10.56
C LEU A 209 6.61 -7.54 -11.87
N ASP A 210 6.19 -6.96 -12.99
CA ASP A 210 6.30 -7.60 -14.31
C ASP A 210 7.75 -7.92 -14.66
N SER A 211 8.69 -7.04 -14.30
CA SER A 211 10.13 -7.26 -14.50
C SER A 211 10.70 -8.43 -13.68
N TRP A 212 9.99 -8.88 -12.65
CA TRP A 212 10.39 -9.98 -11.77
C TRP A 212 9.74 -11.31 -12.13
N ARG A 213 8.86 -11.32 -13.13
CA ARG A 213 8.23 -12.55 -13.60
C ARG A 213 9.26 -13.54 -14.12
N VAL A 214 9.02 -14.81 -13.82
CA VAL A 214 9.83 -15.93 -14.23
C VAL A 214 8.99 -17.01 -14.90
N THR A 215 9.61 -17.86 -15.71
CA THR A 215 9.02 -19.14 -16.12
C THR A 215 8.91 -20.09 -14.94
N ARG A 216 8.20 -21.22 -15.10
CA ARG A 216 8.14 -22.28 -14.08
C ARG A 216 9.53 -22.84 -13.72
N GLU A 217 10.47 -22.79 -14.66
CA GLU A 217 11.86 -23.20 -14.46
C GLU A 217 12.74 -22.09 -13.83
N GLY A 218 12.16 -20.96 -13.45
CA GLY A 218 12.85 -19.86 -12.78
C GLY A 218 13.62 -18.90 -13.68
N LYS A 219 13.37 -18.92 -15.00
CA LYS A 219 14.03 -17.99 -15.93
C LYS A 219 13.27 -16.68 -15.99
N LEU A 220 13.95 -15.56 -15.75
CA LEU A 220 13.36 -14.23 -15.90
C LEU A 220 12.79 -14.03 -17.31
N LEU A 221 11.58 -13.47 -17.37
CA LEU A 221 10.91 -13.15 -18.63
C LEU A 221 11.37 -11.82 -19.24
N GLY A 222 12.02 -10.97 -18.44
CA GLY A 222 12.48 -9.65 -18.88
C GLY A 222 13.69 -9.15 -18.10
N LYS A 223 14.10 -7.91 -18.38
CA LYS A 223 15.16 -7.24 -17.63
C LYS A 223 14.63 -6.84 -16.26
N GLN A 224 15.19 -7.45 -15.22
CA GLN A 224 14.79 -7.21 -13.84
C GLN A 224 15.15 -5.79 -13.37
N ILE A 225 14.14 -5.03 -12.94
CA ILE A 225 14.32 -3.75 -12.23
C ILE A 225 14.92 -4.04 -10.84
N GLY A 226 15.83 -3.19 -10.37
CA GLY A 226 16.61 -3.44 -9.16
C GLY A 226 17.79 -4.41 -9.36
N LYS A 227 18.03 -4.91 -10.58
CA LYS A 227 19.20 -5.72 -10.93
C LYS A 227 19.94 -5.11 -12.15
N ALA A 228 20.95 -4.29 -11.87
CA ALA A 228 22.06 -4.01 -12.79
C ALA A 228 22.86 -5.30 -13.04
#